data_AF-A0AAD7Z6M5-F1
#
_entry.id   AF-A0AAD7Z6M5-F1
#
_cell.length_a   1.000
_cell.length_b   1.000
_cell.length_c   1.000
_cell.angle_alpha   90.00
_cell.angle_beta   90.00
_cell.angle_gamma   90.00
#
_symmetry.space_group_name_H-M   'P 1'
#
loop_
_entity.id
_entity.type
_entity.pdbx_description
1 polymer ?
#
loop_
_entity_poly.entity_id
_entity_poly.type
_entity_poly.pdbx_seq_one_letter_code
_entity_poly.pdbx_strand_id
1 'polypeptide(L)' 'VAWIHIDRQMILTIHRHVIARVPRFSVSHDNQKTWLLHVSGVHQEDRGYYMCQVNTNPMISQVG' A
#
# COMPACT_ATOMS: atom_id res chain seq x y z
N VAL A 1 6.13 -4.68 5.48
CA VAL A 1 5.05 -3.68 5.36
C VAL A 1 4.08 -4.12 4.28
N ALA A 2 2.79 -3.91 4.48
CA ALA A 2 1.75 -4.13 3.47
C ALA A 2 0.98 -2.84 3.22
N TRP A 3 0.56 -2.61 1.98
CA TRP A 3 -0.31 -1.50 1.61
C TRP A 3 -1.69 -2.03 1.26
N ILE A 4 -2.72 -1.39 1.79
CA ILE A 4 -4.11 -1.83 1.63
C ILE A 4 -4.96 -0.60 1.26
N HIS A 5 -5.81 -0.72 0.25
CA HIS A 5 -6.87 0.25 0.01
C HIS A 5 -8.06 -0.11 0.89
N ILE A 6 -8.34 0.71 1.90
CA ILE A 6 -9.30 0.38 2.96
C ILE A 6 -10.72 0.31 2.41
N ASP A 7 -11.14 1.34 1.68
CA ASP A 7 -12.53 1.45 1.21
C ASP A 7 -12.90 0.33 0.22
N ARG A 8 -11.91 -0.26 -0.45
CA ARG A 8 -12.06 -1.40 -1.36
C ARG A 8 -11.73 -2.75 -0.72
N GLN A 9 -11.27 -2.75 0.53
CA GLN A 9 -10.74 -3.94 1.21
C GLN A 9 -9.72 -4.71 0.34
N MET A 10 -8.85 -3.99 -0.38
CA MET A 10 -7.96 -4.55 -1.39
C MET A 10 -6.50 -4.47 -0.95
N ILE A 11 -5.80 -5.61 -0.91
CA ILE A 11 -4.35 -5.66 -0.68
C ILE A 11 -3.64 -5.19 -1.94
N LEU A 12 -2.85 -4.13 -1.83
CA LEU A 12 -2.09 -3.56 -2.93
C LEU A 12 -0.72 -4.21 -3.05
N THR A 13 0.03 -4.23 -1.96
CA THR A 13 1.41 -4.75 -1.95
C THR A 13 1.74 -5.45 -0.63
N ILE A 14 2.66 -6.40 -0.69
CA ILE A 14 3.27 -7.04 0.48
C ILE A 14 4.78 -6.98 0.29
N HIS A 15 5.47 -6.28 1.19
CA HIS A 15 6.88 -5.93 1.02
C HIS A 15 7.10 -5.28 -0.36
N ARG A 16 8.05 -5.78 -1.16
CA ARG A 16 8.38 -5.25 -2.48
C ARG A 16 7.50 -5.83 -3.61
N HIS A 17 6.56 -6.70 -3.29
CA HIS A 17 5.72 -7.38 -4.28
C HIS A 17 4.37 -6.66 -4.40
N VAL A 18 4.00 -6.32 -5.64
CA VAL A 18 2.67 -5.83 -5.96
C VAL A 18 1.72 -7.02 -6.09
N ILE A 19 0.64 -7.01 -5.31
CA ILE A 19 -0.39 -8.06 -5.28
C ILE A 19 -1.60 -7.63 -6.13
N ALA A 20 -1.91 -6.34 -6.15
CA ALA A 20 -2.96 -5.80 -7.00
C ALA A 20 -2.67 -6.09 -8.48
N ARG A 21 -3.69 -6.51 -9.23
CA ARG A 21 -3.59 -6.76 -10.68
C ARG A 21 -3.55 -5.47 -11.51
N VAL A 22 -3.84 -4.33 -10.91
CA VAL A 22 -3.84 -3.03 -11.58
C VAL A 22 -2.39 -2.56 -11.72
N PRO A 23 -1.86 -2.40 -12.95
CA PRO A 23 -0.44 -2.10 -13.19
C PRO A 23 -0.02 -0.67 -12.80
N ARG A 24 -0.94 0.08 -12.19
CA ARG A 24 -0.76 1.48 -11.75
C ARG A 24 -0.16 1.59 -10.36
N PHE A 25 -0.19 0.51 -9.57
CA PHE A 25 0.40 0.47 -8.24
C PHE A 25 1.84 -0.04 -8.28
N SER A 26 2.74 0.66 -7.62
CA SER A 26 4.10 0.17 -7.37
C SER A 26 4.58 0.55 -5.97
N VAL A 27 5.66 -0.08 -5.51
CA VAL A 27 6.21 0.16 -4.17
C VAL A 27 7.72 0.33 -4.24
N SER A 28 8.25 1.29 -3.51
CA SER A 28 9.69 1.44 -3.30
C SER A 28 10.04 1.40 -1.82
N HIS A 29 11.24 0.91 -1.52
CA HIS A 29 11.81 0.88 -0.18
C HIS A 29 13.22 1.46 -0.24
N ASP A 30 13.54 2.38 0.66
CA ASP A 30 14.84 3.06 0.74
C ASP A 30 15.98 2.16 1.29
N ASN A 31 15.73 0.86 1.46
CA ASN A 31 16.61 -0.10 2.14
C ASN A 31 16.87 0.23 3.61
N GLN A 32 16.08 1.11 4.22
CA GLN A 32 16.14 1.45 5.63
C GLN A 32 14.77 1.28 6.30
N LYS A 33 13.98 2.35 6.36
CA LYS A 33 12.75 2.43 7.16
C LYS A 33 11.56 2.98 6.37
N THR A 34 11.78 3.47 5.15
CA THR A 34 10.76 4.21 4.40
C THR A 34 10.20 3.33 3.29
N TRP A 35 8.91 3.06 3.37
CA TRP A 35 8.12 2.39 2.34
C TRP A 35 7.22 3.41 1.67
N LEU A 36 7.25 3.47 0.34
CA LEU A 36 6.44 4.39 -0.44
C LEU A 36 5.56 3.59 -1.41
N LEU A 37 4.25 3.85 -1.35
CA LEU A 37 3.30 3.42 -2.37
C LEU A 37 3.21 4.49 -3.45
N HIS A 38 3.30 4.07 -4.70
CA HIS A 38 3.15 4.95 -5.86
C HIS A 38 1.92 4.53 -6.64
N VAL A 39 1.12 5.52 -7.04
CA VAL A 39 -0.06 5.34 -7.90
C VAL A 39 0.16 6.18 -9.15
N SER A 40 0.42 5.54 -10.30
CA SER A 40 0.61 6.23 -11.58
C SER A 40 -0.71 6.39 -12.33
N GLY A 41 -0.90 7.54 -12.98
CA GLY A 41 -2.14 7.85 -13.70
C GLY A 41 -3.36 7.70 -12.79
N VAL A 42 -3.44 8.51 -11.74
CA VAL A 42 -4.52 8.47 -10.74
C VAL A 42 -5.87 8.75 -11.41
N HIS A 43 -6.86 7.92 -11.10
CA HIS A 43 -8.24 8.06 -11.52
C HIS A 43 -9.15 8.35 -10.31
N GLN A 44 -10.36 8.84 -10.57
CA GLN A 44 -11.34 9.10 -9.51
C GLN A 44 -11.65 7.87 -8.66
N GLU A 45 -11.54 6.67 -9.25
CA GLU A 45 -11.69 5.43 -8.53
C GLU A 45 -10.63 5.29 -7.44
N ASP A 46 -9.38 5.69 -7.62
CA ASP A 46 -8.32 5.51 -6.61
C ASP A 46 -8.47 6.39 -5.37
N ARG A 47 -9.46 7.29 -5.36
CA ARG A 47 -9.79 8.08 -4.18
C ARG A 47 -10.20 7.14 -3.04
N GLY A 48 -9.63 7.38 -1.88
CA GLY A 48 -10.00 6.69 -0.66
C GLY A 48 -8.86 6.68 0.33
N TYR A 49 -9.05 5.92 1.41
CA TYR A 49 -8.02 5.74 2.43
C TYR A 49 -7.10 4.57 2.10
N TYR A 50 -5.80 4.80 2.31
CA TYR A 50 -4.75 3.80 2.18
C TYR A 50 -4.17 3.49 3.56
N MET A 51 -3.96 2.22 3.84
CA MET A 51 -3.34 1.74 5.08
C MET A 51 -1.95 1.20 4.79
N CYS A 52 -0.97 1.69 5.54
CA CYS A 52 0.33 1.07 5.70
C CYS A 52 0.30 0.19 6.96
N GLN A 53 0.48 -1.12 6.80
CA GLN A 53 0.44 -2.10 7.90
C GLN A 53 1.82 -2.74 8.11
N VAL A 54 2.21 -2.90 9.37
CA VAL A 54 3.38 -3.66 9.80
C VAL A 54 2.91 -4.90 10.56
N ASN A 55 3.34 -6.09 10.10
CA ASN A 55 3.04 -7.36 10.75
C ASN A 55 3.90 -7.54 12.00
N THR A 56 3.51 -6.87 13.08
CA THR A 56 4.01 -7.05 14.44
C THR A 56 2.93 -7.68 15.33
N ASN A 57 3.28 -8.04 16.56
CA ASN A 57 2.30 -8.44 17.57
C ASN A 57 2.41 -7.48 18.78
N PRO A 58 1.45 -6.56 18.99
CA PRO A 58 0.23 -6.33 18.21
C PRO A 58 0.53 -5.69 16.84
N MET A 59 -0.42 -5.80 15.91
CA MET A 59 -0.30 -5.21 14.57
C MET A 59 -0.24 -3.69 14.66
N ILE A 60 0.69 -3.08 13.91
CA ILE A 60 0.81 -1.62 13.78
C ILE A 60 0.27 -1.21 12.43
N SER A 61 -0.56 -0.16 12.38
CA SER A 61 -1.13 0.38 11.15
C SER A 61 -1.15 1.91 11.16
N GLN A 62 -0.92 2.51 10.00
CA GLN A 62 -1.11 3.94 9.75
C GLN A 62 -2.04 4.10 8.56
N VAL A 63 -2.98 5.05 8.65
CA VAL A 63 -3.94 5.36 7.59
C VAL A 63 -3.69 6.78 7.08
N GLY A 64 -3.78 6.98 5.77
CA GLY A 64 -3.60 8.27 5.11
C GLY A 64 -4.22 8.32 3.72
#